data_AF-A0A151A8N4-F1
#
_entry.id   AF-A0A151A8N4-F1
#
_cell.length_a   1.000
_cell.length_b   1.000
_cell.length_c   1.000
_cell.angle_alpha   90.00
_cell.angle_beta   90.00
_cell.angle_gamma   90.00
#
_symmetry.space_group_name_H-M   'P 1'
#
loop_
_entity.id
_entity.type
_entity.pdbx_description
1 polymer ?
#
loop_
_entity_poly.entity_id
_entity_poly.type
_entity_poly.pdbx_seq_one_letter_code
_entity_poly.pdbx_strand_id
1 'polypeptide(L)'
;MTEPTSTTAESTATDQPTTEELTLEAVCEQLETLTDRVAELEAEVERKDERIEQLEAQHEHTPVEIKSDGDTAGLTDIWVAGIPLGSILQNTTENADQAHNRLDNVEAVTSNNSTSGAETDTAESYETNTPLERICALPEHVADRELTTNQKRARFIARDVRDYAEKAPAGLVLDSQTIAKVITAAEGSKPHTQTVARVMDFLAKMGKGEVEQTKRRGKKLVVVEEEAADRYHDRCDRDIEQPPTESVMS
;
A
#
# COMPACT_ATOMS: atom_id res chain seq x y z
N MET A 1 33.40 91.45 40.17
CA MET A 1 32.01 91.23 39.70
C MET A 1 32.14 90.61 38.32
N THR A 2 31.68 89.43 37.95
CA THR A 2 30.83 88.37 38.54
C THR A 2 30.91 87.24 37.49
N GLU A 3 31.24 86.01 37.85
CA GLU A 3 30.77 84.83 37.08
C GLU A 3 29.31 84.56 37.50
N PRO A 4 28.43 83.91 36.68
CA PRO A 4 28.45 82.43 36.60
C PRO A 4 27.83 81.71 35.34
N THR A 5 28.24 80.44 35.15
CA THR A 5 27.48 79.19 34.83
C THR A 5 26.77 78.85 33.49
N SER A 6 26.97 77.56 33.13
CA SER A 6 26.04 76.57 32.50
C SER A 6 25.99 76.53 30.95
N THR A 7 25.92 75.40 30.24
CA THR A 7 25.40 74.05 30.53
C THR A 7 26.00 73.00 29.57
N THR A 8 26.33 71.83 30.13
CA THR A 8 26.62 70.53 29.52
C THR A 8 25.45 69.98 28.68
N ALA A 9 25.72 69.42 27.50
CA ALA A 9 24.84 68.42 26.87
C ALA A 9 25.69 67.32 26.23
N GLU A 10 26.05 66.35 27.07
CA GLU A 10 26.49 65.02 26.68
C GLU A 10 25.21 64.26 26.24
N SER A 11 24.99 64.08 24.94
CA SER A 11 23.96 63.16 24.45
C SER A 11 24.59 61.79 24.27
N THR A 12 24.54 61.01 25.35
CA THR A 12 24.50 59.55 25.30
C THR A 12 23.28 59.14 24.48
N ALA A 13 23.51 58.78 23.22
CA ALA A 13 22.56 57.98 22.46
C ALA A 13 22.51 56.60 23.12
N THR A 14 21.52 56.40 23.98
CA THR A 14 21.13 55.11 24.52
C THR A 14 20.73 54.21 23.37
N ASP A 15 21.61 53.25 23.08
CA ASP A 15 21.34 52.04 22.32
C ASP A 15 20.13 51.33 22.97
N GLN A 16 18.95 51.44 22.36
CA GLN A 16 17.80 50.64 22.74
C GLN A 16 17.91 49.29 22.03
N PRO A 17 18.10 48.17 22.75
CA PRO A 17 17.92 46.87 22.14
C PRO A 17 16.42 46.66 21.87
N THR A 18 16.05 46.86 20.61
CA THR A 18 15.37 45.87 19.78
C THR A 18 14.27 45.03 20.46
N THR A 19 13.05 45.55 20.47
CA THR A 19 11.83 44.74 20.72
C THR A 19 11.61 43.69 19.63
N GLU A 20 12.17 43.89 18.43
CA GLU A 20 12.09 42.93 17.32
C GLU A 20 13.07 41.75 17.48
N GLU A 21 14.26 41.93 18.09
CA GLU A 21 15.18 40.81 18.37
C GLU A 21 14.59 39.82 19.37
N LEU A 22 13.88 40.30 20.40
CA LEU A 22 13.21 39.43 21.38
C LEU A 22 12.16 38.52 20.75
N THR A 23 11.53 38.95 19.65
CA THR A 23 10.59 38.10 18.90
C THR A 23 11.30 37.13 17.96
N LEU A 24 12.42 37.55 17.37
CA LEU A 24 13.18 36.74 16.44
C LEU A 24 13.95 35.64 17.18
N GLU A 25 14.50 35.96 18.35
CA GLU A 25 15.14 35.02 19.26
C GLU A 25 14.12 34.01 19.82
N ALA A 26 12.93 34.45 20.22
CA ALA A 26 11.84 33.54 20.61
C ALA A 26 11.39 32.62 19.47
N VAL A 27 11.35 33.10 18.22
CA VAL A 27 11.05 32.27 17.04
C VAL A 27 12.19 31.30 16.74
N CYS A 28 13.45 31.71 16.91
CA CYS A 28 14.61 30.83 16.76
C CYS A 28 14.59 29.70 17.81
N GLU A 29 14.32 30.01 19.08
CA GLU A 29 14.17 29.00 20.14
C GLU A 29 13.02 28.03 19.85
N GLN A 30 11.90 28.54 19.31
CA GLN A 30 10.79 27.68 18.88
C GLN A 30 11.16 26.79 17.70
N LEU A 31 11.90 27.30 16.71
CA LEU A 31 12.36 26.52 15.58
C LEU A 31 13.35 25.44 16.00
N GLU A 32 14.25 25.74 16.94
CA GLU A 32 15.20 24.77 17.50
C GLU A 32 14.43 23.67 18.25
N THR A 33 13.49 24.05 19.12
CA THR A 33 12.62 23.10 19.84
C THR A 33 11.79 22.23 18.88
N LEU A 34 11.26 22.81 17.81
CA LEU A 34 10.46 22.08 16.81
C LEU A 34 11.35 21.12 16.01
N THR A 35 12.57 21.54 15.67
CA THR A 35 13.55 20.73 14.95
C THR A 35 13.97 19.52 15.78
N ASP A 36 14.26 19.73 17.07
CA ASP A 36 14.58 18.64 18.00
C ASP A 36 13.43 17.65 18.12
N ARG A 37 12.19 18.15 18.22
CA ARG A 37 11.00 17.31 18.30
C ARG A 37 10.74 16.53 17.00
N VAL A 38 11.01 17.12 15.84
CA VAL A 38 10.91 16.42 14.55
C VAL A 38 11.95 15.31 14.49
N ALA A 39 13.19 15.59 14.84
CA ALA A 39 14.25 14.56 14.87
C ALA A 39 13.93 13.42 15.86
N GLU A 40 13.37 13.74 17.03
CA GLU A 40 12.92 12.74 18.01
C GLU A 40 11.77 11.87 17.45
N LEU A 41 10.77 12.50 16.81
CA LEU A 41 9.66 11.78 16.21
C LEU A 41 10.10 10.90 15.03
N GLU A 42 11.02 11.37 14.20
CA GLU A 42 11.61 10.59 13.11
C GLU A 42 12.33 9.34 13.65
N ALA A 43 13.12 9.49 14.72
CA ALA A 43 13.78 8.36 15.37
C ALA A 43 12.80 7.38 16.06
N GLU A 44 11.68 7.89 16.58
CA GLU A 44 10.61 7.05 17.14
C GLU A 44 9.89 6.25 16.05
N VAL A 45 9.62 6.87 14.90
CA VAL A 45 9.01 6.21 13.74
C VAL A 45 9.95 5.11 13.23
N GLU A 46 11.24 5.40 13.07
CA GLU A 46 12.23 4.40 12.63
C GLU A 46 12.26 3.19 13.57
N ARG A 47 12.28 3.41 14.89
CA ARG A 47 12.27 2.32 15.87
C ARG A 47 10.97 1.51 15.85
N LYS A 48 9.84 2.16 15.61
CA LYS A 48 8.55 1.48 15.48
C LYS A 48 8.48 0.68 14.18
N ASP A 49 9.01 1.20 13.09
CA ASP A 49 9.09 0.50 11.81
C ASP A 49 9.99 -0.73 11.91
N GLU A 50 11.15 -0.62 12.58
CA GLU A 50 11.98 -1.79 12.90
C GLU A 50 11.24 -2.83 13.75
N ARG A 51 10.45 -2.38 14.73
CA ARG A 51 9.66 -3.28 15.59
C ARG A 51 8.51 -3.94 14.84
N ILE A 52 7.79 -3.21 14.01
CA ILE A 52 6.75 -3.73 13.12
C ILE A 52 7.38 -4.74 12.17
N GLU A 53 8.52 -4.38 11.56
CA GLU A 53 9.27 -5.26 10.67
C GLU A 53 9.73 -6.55 11.38
N GLN A 54 10.16 -6.47 12.64
CA GLN A 54 10.51 -7.65 13.43
C GLN A 54 9.29 -8.55 13.73
N LEU A 55 8.15 -7.95 14.07
CA LEU A 55 6.91 -8.68 14.36
C LEU A 55 6.34 -9.32 13.09
N GLU A 56 6.40 -8.63 11.95
CA GLU A 56 6.01 -9.18 10.65
C GLU A 56 6.87 -10.40 10.28
N ALA A 57 8.18 -10.38 10.54
CA ALA A 57 9.04 -11.56 10.34
C ALA A 57 8.65 -12.72 11.25
N GLN A 58 8.25 -12.44 12.49
CA GLN A 58 7.77 -13.47 13.42
C GLN A 58 6.47 -14.11 12.93
N HIS A 59 5.55 -13.31 12.37
CA HIS A 59 4.27 -13.77 11.84
C HIS A 59 4.41 -14.47 10.48
N GLU A 60 5.47 -14.21 9.70
CA GLU A 60 5.73 -14.97 8.47
C GLU A 60 6.05 -16.45 8.75
N HIS A 61 6.54 -16.77 9.96
CA HIS A 61 6.93 -18.11 10.36
C HIS A 61 5.85 -18.89 11.14
N THR A 62 4.65 -18.35 11.34
CA THR A 62 3.54 -19.10 11.98
C THR A 62 2.74 -19.88 10.92
N PRO A 63 2.80 -21.24 10.92
CA PRO A 63 2.04 -22.03 9.96
C PRO A 63 0.58 -22.13 10.42
N VAL A 64 -0.31 -21.43 9.70
CA VAL A 64 -1.78 -21.50 9.83
C VAL A 64 -2.31 -21.12 11.22
N GLU A 65 -2.78 -19.87 11.35
CA GLU A 65 -3.48 -19.42 12.55
C GLU A 65 -5.00 -19.53 12.33
N ILE A 66 -5.66 -20.39 13.09
CA ILE A 66 -7.12 -20.41 13.21
C ILE A 66 -7.45 -19.64 14.49
N LYS A 67 -7.84 -18.38 14.36
CA LYS A 67 -8.25 -17.55 15.51
C LYS A 67 -9.72 -17.81 15.81
N SER A 68 -10.00 -18.75 16.69
CA SER A 68 -11.36 -19.05 17.13
C SER A 68 -11.70 -18.24 18.39
N ASP A 69 -12.04 -16.96 18.23
CA ASP A 69 -12.53 -16.14 19.33
C ASP A 69 -14.06 -16.26 19.46
N GLY A 70 -14.51 -17.34 20.10
CA GLY A 70 -15.89 -17.52 20.60
C GLY A 70 -16.89 -18.14 19.62
N ASP A 71 -17.54 -19.22 20.07
CA ASP A 71 -18.77 -19.96 19.66
C ASP A 71 -19.38 -19.87 18.24
N THR A 72 -18.73 -19.26 17.26
CA THR A 72 -19.12 -19.28 15.85
C THR A 72 -17.86 -19.12 15.01
N ALA A 73 -17.04 -20.18 14.93
CA ALA A 73 -15.90 -20.24 14.02
C ALA A 73 -16.43 -20.22 12.57
N GLY A 74 -16.66 -19.02 12.05
CA GLY A 74 -17.00 -18.78 10.66
C GLY A 74 -15.79 -19.03 9.77
N LEU A 75 -16.03 -19.23 8.47
CA LEU A 75 -14.93 -19.38 7.51
C LEU A 75 -13.96 -18.19 7.57
N THR A 76 -14.46 -16.99 7.92
CA THR A 76 -13.74 -15.70 8.00
C THR A 76 -12.44 -15.73 8.79
N ASP A 77 -12.31 -16.62 9.77
CA ASP A 77 -11.20 -16.59 10.74
C ASP A 77 -10.02 -17.50 10.34
N ILE A 78 -10.04 -18.01 9.10
CA ILE A 78 -8.99 -18.87 8.55
C ILE A 78 -7.91 -18.01 7.88
N TRP A 79 -6.73 -17.98 8.50
CA TRP A 79 -5.56 -17.27 7.99
C TRP A 79 -4.45 -18.25 7.56
N VAL A 80 -3.92 -18.06 6.35
CA VAL A 80 -2.76 -18.84 5.86
C VAL A 80 -1.69 -17.88 5.39
N ALA A 81 -0.53 -17.89 6.04
CA ALA A 81 0.60 -17.00 5.75
C ALA A 81 0.20 -15.51 5.73
N GLY A 82 -0.67 -15.10 6.67
CA GLY A 82 -1.16 -13.72 6.75
C GLY A 82 -2.19 -13.34 5.69
N ILE A 83 -2.74 -14.31 4.95
CA ILE A 83 -3.82 -14.09 3.99
C ILE A 83 -5.14 -14.53 4.65
N PRO A 84 -6.18 -13.66 4.72
CA PRO A 84 -7.47 -14.03 5.26
C PRO A 84 -8.25 -14.87 4.23
N LEU A 85 -7.87 -16.13 4.07
CA LEU A 85 -8.54 -17.06 3.16
C LEU A 85 -10.03 -17.19 3.46
N GLY A 86 -10.41 -17.01 4.72
CA GLY A 86 -11.78 -17.04 5.16
C GLY A 86 -12.72 -16.05 4.50
N SER A 87 -12.37 -14.76 4.57
CA SER A 87 -13.16 -13.70 3.95
C SER A 87 -13.12 -13.78 2.42
N ILE A 88 -12.00 -14.24 1.86
CA ILE A 88 -11.86 -14.47 0.42
C ILE A 88 -12.80 -15.58 -0.06
N LEU A 89 -12.86 -16.71 0.66
CA LEU A 89 -13.76 -17.81 0.32
C LEU A 89 -15.23 -17.40 0.41
N GLN A 90 -15.59 -16.60 1.41
CA GLN A 90 -16.96 -16.13 1.59
C GLN A 90 -17.42 -15.22 0.45
N ASN A 91 -16.55 -14.32 -0.02
CA ASN A 91 -16.83 -13.49 -1.19
C ASN A 91 -16.94 -14.34 -2.46
N THR A 92 -16.14 -15.40 -2.61
CA THR A 92 -16.29 -16.32 -3.75
C THR A 92 -17.57 -17.16 -3.69
N THR A 93 -18.04 -17.57 -2.51
CA THR A 93 -19.32 -18.27 -2.38
C THR A 93 -20.48 -17.33 -2.65
N GLU A 94 -20.43 -16.09 -2.18
CA GLU A 94 -21.47 -15.08 -2.46
C GLU A 94 -21.53 -14.74 -3.95
N ASN A 95 -20.38 -14.64 -4.62
CA ASN A 95 -20.31 -14.45 -6.07
C ASN A 95 -20.77 -15.69 -6.85
N ALA A 96 -20.48 -16.90 -6.37
CA ALA A 96 -20.97 -18.14 -6.95
C ALA A 96 -22.50 -18.25 -6.80
N ASP A 97 -23.04 -17.88 -5.65
CA ASP A 97 -24.48 -17.83 -5.39
C ASP A 97 -25.15 -16.76 -6.26
N GLN A 98 -24.51 -15.60 -6.44
CA GLN A 98 -24.99 -14.56 -7.35
C GLN A 98 -24.96 -15.01 -8.81
N ALA A 99 -23.91 -15.72 -9.24
CA ALA A 99 -23.82 -16.31 -10.56
C ALA A 99 -24.87 -17.39 -10.77
N HIS A 100 -25.11 -18.23 -9.76
CA HIS A 100 -26.15 -19.27 -9.79
C HIS A 100 -27.55 -18.65 -9.90
N ASN A 101 -27.84 -17.62 -9.10
CA ASN A 101 -29.09 -16.86 -9.18
C ASN A 101 -29.27 -16.16 -10.55
N ARG A 102 -28.19 -15.70 -11.18
CA ARG A 102 -28.25 -15.14 -12.55
C ARG A 102 -28.49 -16.23 -13.59
N LEU A 103 -27.95 -17.43 -13.40
CA LEU A 103 -28.14 -18.57 -14.30
C LEU A 103 -29.58 -19.08 -14.23
N ASP A 104 -30.16 -19.19 -13.05
CA ASP A 104 -31.58 -19.52 -12.85
C ASP A 104 -32.51 -18.47 -13.51
N ASN A 105 -32.13 -17.19 -13.43
CA ASN A 105 -32.89 -16.11 -14.06
C ASN A 105 -32.74 -16.11 -15.60
N VAL A 106 -31.58 -16.50 -16.12
CA VAL A 106 -31.35 -16.68 -17.57
C VAL A 106 -32.07 -17.94 -18.07
N GLU A 107 -32.10 -19.02 -17.32
CA GLU A 107 -32.85 -20.25 -17.66
C GLU A 107 -34.37 -19.99 -17.70
N ALA A 108 -34.88 -19.14 -16.79
CA ALA A 108 -36.25 -18.66 -16.80
C ALA A 108 -36.59 -17.78 -18.02
N VAL A 109 -35.65 -16.97 -18.52
CA VAL A 109 -35.83 -16.12 -19.71
C VAL A 109 -35.69 -16.94 -21.01
N THR A 110 -34.87 -17.99 -21.02
CA THR A 110 -34.57 -18.80 -22.22
C THR A 110 -35.69 -19.79 -22.57
N SER A 111 -36.62 -20.04 -21.65
CA SER A 111 -37.82 -20.87 -21.92
C SER A 111 -38.87 -20.20 -22.83
N ASN A 112 -38.70 -18.94 -23.23
CA ASN A 112 -39.68 -18.20 -24.05
C ASN A 112 -39.19 -17.70 -25.41
N ASN A 113 -37.97 -18.03 -25.87
CA ASN A 113 -37.56 -17.63 -27.23
C ASN A 113 -36.58 -18.63 -27.86
N SER A 114 -37.12 -19.74 -28.38
CA SER A 114 -36.39 -20.56 -29.34
C SER A 114 -36.40 -19.85 -30.70
N THR A 115 -35.23 -19.45 -31.23
CA THR A 115 -34.83 -19.59 -32.65
C THR A 115 -33.38 -19.10 -32.86
N SER A 116 -32.52 -20.06 -33.20
CA SER A 116 -31.39 -20.01 -34.14
C SER A 116 -30.25 -18.98 -33.95
N GLY A 117 -29.05 -19.53 -33.68
CA GLY A 117 -28.01 -19.51 -34.71
C GLY A 117 -26.74 -18.70 -34.41
N ALA A 118 -25.68 -19.44 -34.10
CA ALA A 118 -24.27 -19.05 -33.96
C ALA A 118 -24.00 -18.11 -32.77
N GLU A 119 -23.00 -18.44 -31.94
CA GLU A 119 -21.77 -17.65 -31.77
C GLU A 119 -20.71 -18.53 -31.10
N THR A 120 -19.48 -18.19 -31.42
CA THR A 120 -18.20 -18.82 -31.13
C THR A 120 -17.97 -19.17 -29.66
N ASP A 121 -17.45 -20.38 -29.45
CA ASP A 121 -16.76 -20.82 -28.23
C ASP A 121 -15.66 -19.81 -27.86
N THR A 122 -16.02 -18.81 -27.06
CA THR A 122 -15.06 -17.99 -26.33
C THR A 122 -14.63 -18.87 -25.18
N ALA A 123 -13.48 -19.53 -25.35
CA ALA A 123 -12.82 -20.26 -24.29
C ALA A 123 -12.60 -19.31 -23.11
N GLU A 124 -13.47 -19.41 -22.10
CA GLU A 124 -13.25 -18.81 -20.80
C GLU A 124 -11.93 -19.38 -20.26
N SER A 125 -10.88 -18.57 -20.37
CA SER A 125 -9.60 -18.78 -19.72
C SER A 125 -9.87 -19.01 -18.24
N TYR A 126 -9.56 -20.21 -17.74
CA TYR A 126 -9.48 -20.46 -16.32
C TYR A 126 -8.30 -19.64 -15.80
N GLU A 127 -8.54 -18.37 -15.47
CA GLU A 127 -7.51 -17.47 -14.94
C GLU A 127 -6.94 -18.09 -13.66
N THR A 128 -5.67 -18.51 -13.74
CA THR A 128 -4.89 -18.97 -12.59
C THR A 128 -4.72 -17.80 -11.64
N ASN A 129 -5.63 -17.67 -10.68
CA ASN A 129 -5.62 -16.60 -9.69
C ASN A 129 -4.46 -16.79 -8.71
N THR A 130 -3.31 -16.20 -8.99
CA THR A 130 -2.21 -16.18 -8.04
C THR A 130 -2.62 -15.46 -6.75
N PRO A 131 -2.02 -15.79 -5.60
CA PRO A 131 -2.19 -15.01 -4.38
C PRO A 131 -1.90 -13.52 -4.59
N LEU A 132 -0.96 -13.16 -5.47
CA LEU A 132 -0.66 -11.77 -5.79
C LEU A 132 -1.82 -11.08 -6.55
N GLU A 133 -2.42 -11.74 -7.55
CA GLU A 133 -3.63 -11.22 -8.23
C GLU A 133 -4.76 -10.94 -7.27
N ARG A 134 -4.99 -11.86 -6.33
CA ARG A 134 -6.06 -11.72 -5.33
C ARG A 134 -5.85 -10.52 -4.42
N ILE A 135 -4.61 -10.28 -4.00
CA ILE A 135 -4.28 -9.11 -3.16
C ILE A 135 -4.39 -7.81 -3.96
N CYS A 136 -3.99 -7.80 -5.23
CA CYS A 136 -4.15 -6.62 -6.09
C CYS A 136 -5.63 -6.26 -6.28
N ALA A 137 -6.50 -7.27 -6.38
CA ALA A 137 -7.95 -7.09 -6.49
C ALA A 137 -8.65 -6.69 -5.17
N LEU A 138 -7.95 -6.63 -4.03
CA LEU A 138 -8.59 -6.23 -2.78
C LEU A 138 -8.95 -4.73 -2.80
N PRO A 139 -10.16 -4.36 -2.34
CA PRO A 139 -10.53 -2.96 -2.12
C PRO A 139 -9.59 -2.28 -1.12
N GLU A 140 -9.35 -0.98 -1.28
CA GLU A 140 -8.36 -0.25 -0.48
C GLU A 140 -8.60 -0.36 1.04
N HIS A 141 -9.84 -0.24 1.47
CA HIS A 141 -10.20 -0.35 2.90
C HIS A 141 -9.94 -1.76 3.48
N VAL A 142 -10.03 -2.82 2.66
CA VAL A 142 -9.72 -4.19 3.08
C VAL A 142 -8.21 -4.37 3.09
N ALA A 143 -7.53 -3.92 2.04
CA ALA A 143 -6.07 -3.93 1.98
C ALA A 143 -5.47 -3.20 3.19
N ASP A 144 -6.09 -2.10 3.61
CA ASP A 144 -5.60 -1.30 4.71
C ASP A 144 -5.68 -1.98 6.08
N ARG A 145 -6.73 -2.78 6.27
CA ARG A 145 -7.00 -3.48 7.54
C ARG A 145 -6.31 -4.83 7.62
N GLU A 146 -6.26 -5.56 6.50
CA GLU A 146 -5.88 -6.98 6.50
C GLU A 146 -4.43 -7.22 6.08
N LEU A 147 -3.79 -6.29 5.35
CA LEU A 147 -2.43 -6.49 4.85
C LEU A 147 -1.39 -5.88 5.78
N THR A 148 -0.27 -6.59 5.93
CA THR A 148 0.92 -6.04 6.57
C THR A 148 1.54 -4.93 5.72
N THR A 149 2.41 -4.11 6.30
CA THR A 149 2.99 -2.95 5.60
C THR A 149 3.74 -3.39 4.34
N ASN A 150 4.51 -4.48 4.44
CA ASN A 150 5.27 -5.02 3.32
C ASN A 150 4.38 -5.68 2.25
N GLN A 151 3.23 -6.24 2.63
CA GLN A 151 2.23 -6.73 1.68
C GLN A 151 1.54 -5.58 0.95
N LYS A 152 1.22 -4.47 1.64
CA LYS A 152 0.68 -3.25 1.00
C LYS A 152 1.67 -2.67 -0.01
N ARG A 153 2.96 -2.57 0.36
CA ARG A 153 4.03 -2.14 -0.55
C ARG A 153 4.13 -3.04 -1.78
N ALA A 154 4.10 -4.36 -1.59
CA ALA A 154 4.14 -5.32 -2.68
C ALA A 154 2.91 -5.19 -3.60
N ARG A 155 1.71 -5.03 -3.03
CA ARG A 155 0.47 -4.75 -3.77
C ARG A 155 0.59 -3.49 -4.60
N PHE A 156 1.04 -2.39 -3.99
CA PHE A 156 1.22 -1.11 -4.65
C PHE A 156 2.16 -1.22 -5.87
N ILE A 157 3.30 -1.89 -5.70
CA ILE A 157 4.27 -2.08 -6.79
C ILE A 157 3.70 -3.00 -7.88
N ALA A 158 2.96 -4.06 -7.51
CA ALA A 158 2.42 -5.02 -8.46
C ALA A 158 1.30 -4.42 -9.33
N ARG A 159 0.44 -3.58 -8.76
CA ARG A 159 -0.67 -2.91 -9.46
C ARG A 159 -0.20 -2.06 -10.63
N ASP A 160 0.87 -1.31 -10.42
CA ASP A 160 1.43 -0.37 -11.39
C ASP A 160 2.83 -0.80 -11.88
N VAL A 161 3.08 -2.11 -11.91
CA VAL A 161 4.41 -2.64 -12.25
C VAL A 161 4.90 -2.18 -13.62
N ARG A 162 3.98 -1.94 -14.57
CA ARG A 162 4.31 -1.48 -15.93
C ARG A 162 4.88 -0.06 -15.97
N ASP A 163 4.54 0.77 -15.00
CA ASP A 163 5.00 2.16 -14.93
C ASP A 163 6.46 2.26 -14.44
N TYR A 164 6.90 1.25 -13.68
CA TYR A 164 8.19 1.27 -13.01
C TYR A 164 9.19 0.26 -13.58
N ALA A 165 8.71 -0.86 -14.13
CA ALA A 165 9.55 -1.95 -14.59
C ALA A 165 10.18 -1.69 -15.96
N GLU A 166 11.38 -2.21 -16.16
CA GLU A 166 12.07 -2.17 -17.45
C GLU A 166 11.65 -3.37 -18.31
N LYS A 167 11.27 -3.13 -19.56
CA LYS A 167 10.89 -4.20 -20.49
C LYS A 167 12.12 -5.01 -20.91
N ALA A 168 12.04 -6.33 -20.72
CA ALA A 168 13.07 -7.28 -21.12
C ALA A 168 12.45 -8.45 -21.93
N PRO A 169 13.26 -9.25 -22.65
CA PRO A 169 12.76 -10.40 -23.41
C PRO A 169 12.07 -11.47 -22.55
N ALA A 170 12.33 -11.49 -21.24
CA ALA A 170 11.76 -12.44 -20.29
C ALA A 170 10.52 -11.88 -19.56
N GLY A 171 10.08 -10.65 -19.87
CA GLY A 171 9.01 -9.94 -19.16
C GLY A 171 9.46 -8.58 -18.63
N LEU A 172 8.73 -8.09 -17.63
CA LEU A 172 8.99 -6.82 -16.95
C LEU A 172 9.95 -7.03 -15.79
N VAL A 173 11.00 -6.20 -15.70
CA VAL A 173 12.08 -6.37 -14.72
C VAL A 173 12.10 -5.21 -13.74
N LEU A 174 12.06 -5.54 -12.45
CA LEU A 174 12.24 -4.64 -11.33
C LEU A 174 13.55 -4.93 -10.61
N ASP A 175 14.38 -3.92 -10.41
CA ASP A 175 15.56 -4.01 -9.55
C ASP A 175 15.29 -3.46 -8.14
N SER A 176 16.20 -3.72 -7.21
CA SER A 176 16.06 -3.28 -5.81
C SER A 176 16.05 -1.76 -5.68
N GLN A 177 16.70 -1.04 -6.60
CA GLN A 177 16.75 0.41 -6.55
C GLN A 177 15.45 1.03 -7.06
N THR A 178 14.84 0.45 -8.09
CA THR A 178 13.51 0.83 -8.59
C THR A 178 12.46 0.60 -7.52
N ILE A 179 12.44 -0.58 -6.89
CA ILE A 179 11.51 -0.85 -5.77
C ILE A 179 11.70 0.15 -4.63
N ALA A 180 12.95 0.44 -4.23
CA ALA A 180 13.22 1.43 -3.20
C ALA A 180 12.71 2.82 -3.59
N LYS A 181 12.92 3.26 -4.84
CA LYS A 181 12.45 4.55 -5.35
C LYS A 181 10.93 4.63 -5.36
N VAL A 182 10.24 3.58 -5.78
CA VAL A 182 8.77 3.54 -5.81
C VAL A 182 8.20 3.63 -4.41
N ILE A 183 8.74 2.88 -3.45
CA ILE A 183 8.33 2.96 -2.04
C ILE A 183 8.62 4.36 -1.49
N THR A 184 9.78 4.96 -1.79
CA THR A 184 10.09 6.33 -1.36
C THR A 184 9.15 7.37 -1.96
N ALA A 185 8.73 7.19 -3.21
CA ALA A 185 7.75 8.07 -3.83
C ALA A 185 6.37 7.94 -3.18
N ALA A 186 5.99 6.73 -2.76
CA ALA A 186 4.71 6.47 -2.12
C ALA A 186 4.66 6.93 -0.65
N GLU A 187 5.74 6.72 0.12
CA GLU A 187 5.77 6.92 1.57
C GLU A 187 6.51 8.19 2.00
N GLY A 188 7.23 8.84 1.09
CA GLY A 188 8.02 10.05 1.36
C GLY A 188 9.34 9.81 2.08
N SER A 189 9.61 8.58 2.55
CA SER A 189 10.84 8.20 3.26
C SER A 189 11.59 7.08 2.54
N LYS A 190 12.90 6.98 2.80
CA LYS A 190 13.73 5.95 2.17
C LYS A 190 13.59 4.63 2.92
N PRO A 191 13.11 3.53 2.29
CA PRO A 191 12.99 2.25 2.97
C PRO A 191 14.36 1.64 3.24
N HIS A 192 14.46 0.84 4.31
CA HIS A 192 15.65 0.05 4.57
C HIS A 192 15.86 -1.02 3.49
N THR A 193 17.12 -1.41 3.30
CA THR A 193 17.48 -2.45 2.32
C THR A 193 16.83 -3.81 2.64
N GLN A 194 16.57 -4.09 3.92
CA GLN A 194 15.88 -5.30 4.34
C GLN A 194 14.40 -5.27 3.94
N THR A 195 13.73 -4.14 4.13
CA THR A 195 12.35 -3.91 3.69
C THR A 195 12.20 -4.17 2.18
N VAL A 196 13.10 -3.61 1.37
CA VAL A 196 13.12 -3.84 -0.09
C VAL A 196 13.30 -5.31 -0.43
N ALA A 197 14.21 -6.02 0.26
CA ALA A 197 14.42 -7.44 0.03
C ALA A 197 13.17 -8.27 0.38
N ARG A 198 12.49 -7.96 1.49
CA ARG A 198 11.25 -8.63 1.88
C ARG A 198 10.14 -8.39 0.87
N VAL A 199 9.99 -7.16 0.37
CA VAL A 199 9.01 -6.86 -0.68
C VAL A 199 9.29 -7.66 -1.96
N MET A 200 10.56 -7.79 -2.37
CA MET A 200 10.94 -8.66 -3.49
C MET A 200 10.60 -10.13 -3.24
N ASP A 201 10.80 -10.61 -2.01
CA ASP A 201 10.48 -11.98 -1.63
C ASP A 201 8.96 -12.21 -1.62
N PHE A 202 8.17 -11.23 -1.14
CA PHE A 202 6.71 -11.27 -1.21
C PHE A 202 6.20 -11.34 -2.64
N LEU A 203 6.71 -10.50 -3.55
CA LEU A 203 6.34 -10.51 -4.96
C LEU A 203 6.56 -11.90 -5.58
N ALA A 204 7.74 -12.50 -5.39
CA ALA A 204 8.05 -13.82 -5.92
C ALA A 204 7.23 -14.95 -5.28
N LYS A 205 7.02 -14.91 -3.95
CA LYS A 205 6.25 -15.91 -3.21
C LYS A 205 4.77 -15.90 -3.59
N MET A 206 4.21 -14.71 -3.82
CA MET A 206 2.79 -14.51 -4.07
C MET A 206 2.43 -14.63 -5.55
N GLY A 207 3.33 -14.22 -6.45
CA GLY A 207 3.13 -14.33 -7.90
C GLY A 207 3.32 -15.74 -8.46
N LYS A 208 3.76 -16.71 -7.65
CA LYS A 208 3.77 -18.16 -7.93
C LYS A 208 3.92 -18.55 -9.41
N GLY A 209 5.14 -18.46 -9.93
CA GLY A 209 5.48 -18.88 -11.30
C GLY A 209 5.38 -17.76 -12.33
N GLU A 210 4.54 -16.75 -12.10
CA GLU A 210 4.41 -15.54 -12.93
C GLU A 210 5.39 -14.45 -12.51
N VAL A 211 5.93 -14.57 -11.30
CA VAL A 211 6.94 -13.68 -10.73
C VAL A 211 8.12 -14.50 -10.25
N GLU A 212 9.30 -14.22 -10.80
CA GLU A 212 10.54 -14.90 -10.46
C GLU A 212 11.58 -13.93 -9.89
N GLN A 213 12.20 -14.30 -8.78
CA GLN A 213 13.37 -13.60 -8.29
C GLN A 213 14.65 -14.20 -8.90
N THR A 214 15.40 -13.39 -9.63
CA THR A 214 16.68 -13.79 -10.24
C THR A 214 17.83 -12.91 -9.77
N LYS A 215 19.08 -13.38 -9.98
CA LYS A 215 20.28 -12.61 -9.67
C LYS A 215 21.12 -12.43 -10.93
N ARG A 216 21.32 -11.18 -11.35
CA ARG A 216 22.23 -10.85 -12.48
C ARG A 216 23.28 -9.86 -12.03
N ARG A 217 24.54 -10.13 -12.38
CA ARG A 217 25.70 -9.25 -12.09
C ARG A 217 25.78 -8.83 -10.61
N GLY A 218 25.44 -9.73 -9.68
CA GLY A 218 25.46 -9.47 -8.25
C GLY A 218 24.22 -8.74 -7.69
N LYS A 219 23.31 -8.27 -8.54
CA LYS A 219 22.07 -7.58 -8.13
C LYS A 219 20.87 -8.54 -8.15
N LYS A 220 19.99 -8.42 -7.14
CA LYS A 220 18.70 -9.12 -7.12
C LYS A 220 17.71 -8.36 -8.01
N LEU A 221 16.94 -9.11 -8.78
CA LEU A 221 15.96 -8.64 -9.74
C LEU A 221 14.69 -9.47 -9.58
N VAL A 222 13.55 -8.84 -9.78
CA VAL A 222 12.25 -9.50 -9.88
C VAL A 222 11.81 -9.40 -11.34
N VAL A 223 11.47 -10.53 -11.95
CA VAL A 223 10.94 -10.61 -13.31
C VAL A 223 9.47 -10.98 -13.19
N VAL A 224 8.61 -10.19 -13.81
CA VAL A 224 7.17 -10.38 -13.85
C VAL A 224 6.78 -10.65 -15.29
N GLU A 225 5.97 -11.67 -15.52
CA GLU A 225 5.40 -11.96 -16.84
C GLU A 225 4.49 -10.80 -17.29
N GLU A 226 4.57 -10.42 -18.57
CA GLU A 226 3.82 -9.26 -19.10
C GLU A 226 2.30 -9.47 -18.97
N GLU A 227 1.81 -10.68 -19.26
CA GLU A 227 0.39 -11.02 -19.10
C GLU A 227 -0.08 -11.02 -17.64
N ALA A 228 0.82 -11.32 -16.69
CA ALA A 228 0.51 -11.25 -15.26
C ALA A 228 0.42 -9.79 -14.79
N ALA A 229 1.34 -8.95 -15.25
CA ALA A 229 1.27 -7.50 -15.05
C ALA A 229 0.01 -6.89 -15.66
N ASP A 230 -0.52 -7.49 -16.73
CA ASP A 230 -1.79 -7.07 -17.30
C ASP A 230 -2.95 -7.32 -16.34
N ARG A 231 -3.03 -8.54 -15.81
CA ARG A 231 -4.07 -8.93 -14.84
C ARG A 231 -3.99 -8.18 -13.51
N TYR A 232 -2.79 -7.84 -13.03
CA TYR A 232 -2.64 -7.06 -11.79
C TYR A 232 -3.23 -5.65 -11.92
N HIS A 233 -3.14 -5.06 -13.12
CA HIS A 233 -3.63 -3.70 -13.38
C HIS A 233 -5.15 -3.67 -13.60
N ASP A 234 -5.65 -4.53 -14.51
CA ASP A 234 -7.04 -4.47 -14.98
C ASP A 234 -8.08 -4.79 -13.90
N ARG A 235 -7.71 -5.60 -12.90
CA ARG A 235 -8.62 -5.95 -11.79
C ARG A 235 -8.82 -4.83 -10.77
N CYS A 236 -7.98 -3.81 -10.78
CA CYS A 236 -8.07 -2.71 -9.83
C CYS A 236 -9.03 -1.59 -10.26
N ASP A 237 -9.48 -1.57 -11.51
CA ASP A 237 -10.37 -0.53 -12.04
C ASP A 237 -11.86 -0.85 -11.89
N ARG A 238 -12.21 -2.06 -11.44
CA ARG A 238 -13.62 -2.50 -11.35
C ARG A 238 -14.43 -1.88 -10.20
N ASP A 239 -13.79 -1.24 -9.22
CA ASP A 239 -14.46 -0.77 -7.99
C ASP A 239 -14.61 0.76 -7.87
N ILE A 240 -14.22 1.53 -8.89
CA ILE A 240 -14.39 3.01 -8.86
C ILE A 240 -15.81 3.43 -9.30
N GLU A 241 -16.61 2.53 -9.90
CA GLU A 241 -17.93 2.85 -10.48
C GLU A 241 -19.16 2.39 -9.68
N GLN A 242 -19.08 2.16 -8.37
CA GLN A 242 -20.30 2.11 -7.55
C GLN A 242 -20.54 3.46 -6.86
N PRO A 243 -21.42 4.33 -7.40
CA PRO A 243 -21.90 5.47 -6.65
C PRO A 243 -22.62 4.96 -5.39
N PRO A 244 -22.51 5.68 -4.25
CA PRO A 244 -23.26 5.33 -3.06
C PRO A 244 -24.74 5.34 -3.43
N THR A 245 -25.43 4.23 -3.16
CA THR A 245 -26.89 4.17 -3.24
C THR A 245 -27.47 5.04 -2.13
N GLU A 246 -27.50 6.35 -2.37
CA GLU A 246 -28.50 7.21 -1.77
C GLU A 246 -29.88 6.77 -2.27
N SER A 247 -30.89 6.97 -1.40
CA SER A 247 -32.32 6.76 -1.63
C SER A 247 -32.79 5.30 -1.47
N VAL A 248 -33.77 4.98 -0.63
CA VAL A 248 -34.94 5.77 -0.21
C VAL A 248 -35.37 5.31 1.20
N MET A 249 -35.41 6.24 2.16
CA MET A 249 -36.33 6.11 3.29
C MET A 249 -37.75 6.38 2.77
N SER A 250 -38.63 5.39 2.90
CA SER A 250 -40.09 5.56 2.85
C SER A 250 -40.67 4.85 4.07
#